data_AF-A0AAD0T3M8-F1
#
_entry.id   AF-A0AAD0T3M8-F1
#
_cell.length_a   1.000
_cell.length_b   1.000
_cell.length_c   1.000
_cell.angle_alpha   90.00
_cell.angle_beta   90.00
_cell.angle_gamma   90.00
#
_symmetry.space_group_name_H-M   'P 1'
#
loop_
_entity.id
_entity.type
_entity.pdbx_description
1 polymer ?
#
loop_
_entity_poly.entity_id
_entity_poly.type
_entity_poly.pdbx_seq_one_letter_code
_entity_poly.pdbx_strand_id
1 'polypeptide(L)'
;MMSPTVVLFHFPPSDTPERTADDGEKHIADVKTVHGSVIEFQHSFITSEERLSRDNFYPKLVWVVDGLRRKRDKEQFFNALKDGVQITPNPMLMKIYTEESRILNEWSSSKVPVFFDFGEEQRIWWLLPFKEGDWSYVVPFSRQNFIDFNLGKMRDEFNSFLRNFIQSFKQLFNRIEANRRRQQVVINSRRRFLPNHVLRRSRRL
;
A
#
# COMPACT_ATOMS: atom_id res chain seq x y z
N MET A 1 -34.50 -6.76 3.05
CA MET A 1 -33.22 -6.61 2.33
C MET A 1 -32.14 -6.42 3.38
N MET A 2 -31.24 -7.39 3.52
CA MET A 2 -30.15 -7.28 4.50
C MET A 2 -29.17 -6.19 4.06
N SER A 3 -28.91 -5.24 4.95
CA SER A 3 -27.83 -4.26 4.84
C SER A 3 -26.51 -4.99 4.58
N PRO A 4 -25.62 -4.52 3.69
CA PRO A 4 -24.32 -5.14 3.52
C PRO A 4 -23.56 -4.97 4.84
N THR A 5 -23.42 -6.07 5.57
CA THR A 5 -22.61 -6.15 6.78
C THR A 5 -21.18 -5.80 6.40
N VAL A 6 -20.75 -4.57 6.73
CA VAL A 6 -19.34 -4.26 6.88
C VAL A 6 -18.82 -5.29 7.87
N VAL A 7 -17.99 -6.22 7.42
CA VAL A 7 -17.31 -7.17 8.31
C VAL A 7 -16.28 -6.35 9.09
N LEU A 8 -16.74 -5.71 10.16
CA LEU A 8 -15.89 -5.03 11.12
C LEU A 8 -14.87 -6.05 11.63
N PHE A 9 -13.60 -5.69 11.58
CA PHE A 9 -12.56 -6.43 12.27
C PHE A 9 -12.94 -6.51 13.76
N HIS A 10 -13.27 -7.70 14.24
CA HIS A 10 -13.63 -7.88 15.64
C HIS A 10 -12.35 -7.96 16.48
N PHE A 11 -11.87 -6.80 16.90
CA PHE A 11 -10.83 -6.69 17.91
C PHE A 11 -11.48 -6.83 19.30
N PRO A 12 -10.85 -7.54 20.26
CA PRO A 12 -11.30 -7.51 21.64
C PRO A 12 -11.31 -6.05 22.10
N PRO A 13 -12.26 -5.63 22.95
CA PRO A 13 -12.28 -4.27 23.47
C PRO A 13 -10.94 -3.97 24.14
N SER A 14 -10.11 -3.16 23.48
CA SER A 14 -8.99 -2.49 24.10
C SER A 14 -9.52 -1.20 24.71
N ASP A 15 -9.11 -0.85 25.93
CA ASP A 15 -9.38 0.48 26.50
C ASP A 15 -9.05 1.53 25.43
N THR A 16 -10.08 2.21 24.90
CA THR A 16 -9.91 3.26 23.88
C THR A 16 -9.05 4.35 24.51
N PRO A 17 -7.77 4.49 24.11
CA PRO A 17 -6.88 5.41 24.78
C PRO A 17 -7.11 6.77 24.16
N GLU A 18 -7.98 7.57 24.79
CA GLU A 18 -8.02 9.02 24.56
C GLU A 18 -6.62 9.58 24.78
N ARG A 19 -6.07 10.26 23.78
CA ARG A 19 -4.75 10.87 23.88
C ARG A 19 -4.84 12.33 23.44
N THR A 20 -4.36 13.21 24.30
CA THR A 20 -4.27 14.65 24.02
C THR A 20 -2.92 14.95 23.37
N ALA A 21 -2.93 15.70 22.28
CA ALA A 21 -1.77 16.29 21.64
C ALA A 21 -1.23 17.47 22.44
N ASP A 22 0.01 17.86 22.14
CA ASP A 22 0.72 18.92 22.86
C ASP A 22 0.05 20.30 22.69
N ASP A 23 -0.76 20.46 21.65
CA ASP A 23 -1.61 21.64 21.37
C ASP A 23 -3.00 21.57 22.02
N GLY A 24 -3.31 20.48 22.72
CA GLY A 24 -4.60 20.25 23.37
C GLY A 24 -5.64 19.52 22.51
N GLU A 25 -5.34 19.16 21.25
CA GLU A 25 -6.26 18.37 20.43
C GLU A 25 -6.42 16.95 20.99
N LYS A 26 -7.66 16.46 21.08
CA LYS A 26 -7.96 15.11 21.56
C LYS A 26 -8.16 14.17 20.38
N HIS A 27 -7.35 13.12 20.31
CA HIS A 27 -7.54 12.03 19.35
C HIS A 27 -7.99 10.77 20.08
N ILE A 28 -9.04 10.13 19.55
CA ILE A 28 -9.53 8.83 20.02
C ILE A 28 -9.17 7.82 18.94
N ALA A 29 -8.25 6.92 19.25
CA ALA A 29 -7.93 5.79 18.41
C ALA A 29 -9.02 4.71 18.50
N ASP A 30 -9.34 4.06 17.38
CA ASP A 30 -10.32 2.97 17.37
C ASP A 30 -9.76 1.71 18.06
N VAL A 31 -8.50 1.36 17.76
CA VAL A 31 -7.81 0.22 18.37
C VAL A 31 -6.38 0.59 18.71
N LYS A 32 -5.96 0.28 19.93
CA LYS A 32 -4.54 0.28 20.32
C LYS A 32 -4.11 -1.13 20.66
N THR A 33 -3.11 -1.62 19.95
CA THR A 33 -2.57 -2.96 20.18
C THR A 33 -1.63 -2.97 21.38
N VAL A 34 -1.40 -4.16 21.95
CA VAL A 34 -0.46 -4.37 23.07
C VAL A 34 0.98 -3.93 22.74
N HIS A 35 1.34 -3.88 21.45
CA HIS A 35 2.65 -3.41 20.96
C HIS A 35 2.68 -1.90 20.68
N GLY A 36 1.64 -1.17 21.09
CA GLY A 36 1.50 0.28 20.94
C GLY A 36 1.24 0.73 19.51
N SER A 37 0.79 -0.17 18.62
CA SER A 37 0.32 0.24 17.29
C SER A 37 -1.09 0.79 17.40
N VAL A 38 -1.38 1.84 16.65
CA VAL A 38 -2.71 2.47 16.60
C VAL A 38 -3.31 2.14 15.25
N ILE A 39 -4.53 1.61 15.25
CA ILE A 39 -5.30 1.33 14.05
C ILE A 39 -6.49 2.28 14.04
N GLU A 40 -6.67 2.98 12.93
CA GLU A 40 -7.84 3.82 12.70
C GLU A 40 -8.63 3.32 11.48
N PHE A 41 -9.94 3.21 11.64
CA PHE A 41 -10.88 2.83 10.62
C PHE A 41 -11.47 4.08 9.97
N GLN A 42 -11.09 4.32 8.72
CA GLN A 42 -11.62 5.46 8.00
C GLN A 42 -12.82 5.08 7.14
N HIS A 43 -14.01 5.35 7.67
CA HIS A 43 -15.27 5.27 6.92
C HIS A 43 -15.83 6.63 6.52
N SER A 44 -15.37 7.75 7.07
CA SER A 44 -15.90 9.08 6.74
C SER A 44 -15.01 9.82 5.73
N PHE A 45 -15.46 10.99 5.27
CA PHE A 45 -14.53 11.92 4.64
C PHE A 45 -13.51 12.40 5.68
N ILE A 46 -12.23 12.45 5.29
CA ILE A 46 -11.13 13.03 6.06
C ILE A 46 -10.36 13.95 5.13
N THR A 47 -9.98 15.13 5.62
CA THR A 47 -9.16 16.06 4.83
C THR A 47 -7.70 15.61 4.82
N SER A 48 -6.92 16.10 3.86
CA SER A 48 -5.48 15.80 3.82
C SER A 48 -4.76 16.34 5.06
N GLU A 49 -5.21 17.49 5.57
CA GLU A 49 -4.69 18.16 6.75
C GLU A 49 -4.96 17.35 8.02
N GLU A 50 -6.20 16.88 8.20
CA GLU A 50 -6.58 16.05 9.34
C GLU A 50 -5.84 14.72 9.33
N ARG A 51 -5.76 14.06 8.16
CA ARG A 51 -4.98 12.83 8.00
C ARG A 51 -3.51 13.06 8.34
N LEU A 52 -2.91 14.17 7.87
CA LEU A 52 -1.51 14.49 8.16
C LEU A 52 -1.29 14.78 9.66
N SER A 53 -2.22 15.46 10.32
CA SER A 53 -2.17 15.68 11.77
C SER A 53 -2.08 14.33 12.51
N ARG A 54 -2.97 13.39 12.18
CA ARG A 54 -2.99 12.05 12.78
C ARG A 54 -1.77 11.21 12.42
N ASP A 55 -1.32 11.24 11.16
CA ASP A 55 -0.09 10.57 10.70
C ASP A 55 1.13 11.01 11.52
N ASN A 56 1.19 12.28 11.94
CA ASN A 56 2.28 12.83 12.76
C ASN A 56 2.09 12.57 14.27
N PHE A 57 0.84 12.53 14.73
CA PHE A 57 0.51 12.34 16.15
C PHE A 57 0.80 10.93 16.65
N TYR A 58 0.55 9.90 15.82
CA TYR A 58 0.70 8.50 16.18
C TYR A 58 1.95 7.87 15.53
N PRO A 59 3.02 7.55 16.31
CA PRO A 59 4.26 7.02 15.75
C PRO A 59 4.15 5.67 15.05
N LYS A 60 3.12 4.88 15.39
CA LYS A 60 2.84 3.54 14.87
C LYS A 60 1.41 3.44 14.32
N LEU A 61 0.96 4.47 13.58
CA LEU A 61 -0.37 4.50 12.97
C LEU A 61 -0.48 3.52 11.80
N VAL A 62 -1.65 2.89 11.68
CA VAL A 62 -2.08 2.10 10.53
C VAL A 62 -3.50 2.50 10.17
N TRP A 63 -3.72 2.84 8.90
CA TRP A 63 -5.06 3.11 8.39
C TRP A 63 -5.70 1.85 7.83
N VAL A 64 -6.97 1.64 8.17
CA VAL A 64 -7.87 0.71 7.47
C VAL A 64 -9.01 1.53 6.88
N VAL A 65 -8.97 1.71 5.57
CA VAL A 65 -9.90 2.57 4.84
C VAL A 65 -11.01 1.71 4.24
N ASP A 66 -12.26 2.09 4.48
CA ASP A 66 -13.41 1.41 3.88
C ASP A 66 -13.50 1.73 2.38
N GLY A 67 -13.15 0.75 1.55
CA GLY A 67 -13.22 0.84 0.10
C GLY A 67 -14.62 0.63 -0.49
N LEU A 68 -15.62 0.29 0.34
CA LEU A 68 -17.03 0.16 -0.05
C LEU A 68 -17.84 1.43 0.21
N ARG A 69 -17.28 2.40 0.94
CA ARG A 69 -17.96 3.64 1.31
C ARG A 69 -18.53 4.38 0.09
N ARG A 70 -17.76 4.52 -0.99
CA ARG A 70 -18.24 5.14 -2.24
C ARG A 70 -18.52 4.08 -3.28
N LYS A 71 -19.66 4.22 -3.98
CA LYS A 71 -20.16 3.29 -5.00
C LYS A 71 -19.11 2.89 -6.05
N ARG A 72 -18.22 3.80 -6.43
CA ARG A 72 -17.25 3.59 -7.52
C ARG A 72 -15.83 3.23 -7.06
N ASP A 73 -15.51 3.34 -5.78
CA ASP A 73 -14.12 3.18 -5.31
C ASP A 73 -13.63 1.75 -5.55
N LYS A 74 -14.45 0.74 -5.21
CA LYS A 74 -14.16 -0.67 -5.50
C LYS A 74 -13.91 -0.93 -6.98
N GLU A 75 -14.85 -0.53 -7.83
CA GLU A 75 -14.76 -0.75 -9.29
C GLU A 75 -13.51 -0.09 -9.89
N GLN A 76 -13.28 1.18 -9.57
CA GLN A 76 -12.11 1.92 -10.05
C GLN A 76 -10.80 1.28 -9.58
N PHE A 77 -10.71 0.89 -8.32
CA PHE A 77 -9.52 0.23 -7.79
C PHE A 77 -9.22 -1.09 -8.51
N PHE A 78 -10.22 -1.95 -8.73
CA PHE A 78 -10.01 -3.23 -9.40
C PHE A 78 -9.77 -3.09 -10.91
N ASN A 79 -10.33 -2.08 -11.57
CA ASN A 79 -9.98 -1.75 -12.95
C ASN A 79 -8.52 -1.27 -13.04
N ALA A 80 -8.10 -0.34 -12.17
CA ALA A 80 -6.72 0.11 -12.10
C ALA A 80 -5.73 -1.05 -11.78
N LEU A 81 -6.14 -1.99 -10.93
CA LEU A 81 -5.38 -3.19 -10.64
C LEU A 81 -5.21 -4.09 -11.88
N LYS A 82 -6.28 -4.24 -12.67
CA LYS A 82 -6.30 -5.04 -13.91
C LYS A 82 -5.42 -4.43 -14.99
N ASP A 83 -5.48 -3.11 -15.14
CA ASP A 83 -4.72 -2.36 -16.14
C ASP A 83 -3.27 -2.07 -15.68
N GLY A 84 -2.99 -2.28 -14.39
CA GLY A 84 -1.68 -2.13 -13.78
C GLY A 84 -0.64 -3.15 -14.23
N VAL A 85 0.61 -2.89 -13.84
CA VAL A 85 1.76 -3.73 -14.18
C VAL A 85 2.12 -4.62 -13.00
N GLN A 86 2.04 -5.94 -13.19
CA GLN A 86 2.54 -6.90 -12.21
C GLN A 86 4.08 -6.96 -12.24
N ILE A 87 4.72 -6.53 -11.15
CA ILE A 87 6.18 -6.51 -11.00
C ILE A 87 6.69 -7.90 -10.61
N THR A 88 6.03 -8.54 -9.63
CA THR A 88 6.32 -9.91 -9.23
C THR A 88 5.03 -10.68 -8.95
N PRO A 89 4.95 -11.98 -9.33
CA PRO A 89 3.81 -12.83 -8.98
C PRO A 89 3.83 -13.32 -7.54
N ASN A 90 5.01 -13.53 -6.94
CA ASN A 90 5.15 -14.07 -5.60
C ASN A 90 6.39 -13.50 -4.86
N PRO A 91 6.20 -12.70 -3.78
CA PRO A 91 4.91 -12.13 -3.36
C PRO A 91 4.34 -11.23 -4.48
N MET A 92 3.00 -11.21 -4.59
CA MET A 92 2.34 -10.39 -5.61
C MET A 92 2.60 -8.91 -5.34
N LEU A 93 3.11 -8.21 -6.35
CA LEU A 93 3.34 -6.76 -6.32
C LEU A 93 2.83 -6.12 -7.59
N MET A 94 1.85 -5.23 -7.43
CA MET A 94 1.22 -4.50 -8.52
C MET A 94 1.67 -3.04 -8.51
N LYS A 95 2.05 -2.52 -9.67
CA LYS A 95 2.30 -1.10 -9.91
C LYS A 95 1.10 -0.53 -10.66
N ILE A 96 0.41 0.45 -10.05
CA ILE A 96 -0.89 0.94 -10.50
C ILE A 96 -0.82 2.45 -10.69
N TYR A 97 -1.46 2.98 -11.73
CA TYR A 97 -1.54 4.43 -11.95
C TYR A 97 -2.56 5.04 -10.98
N THR A 98 -2.11 6.03 -10.22
CA THR A 98 -2.85 6.53 -9.05
C THR A 98 -4.15 7.23 -9.42
N GLU A 99 -4.18 7.94 -10.56
CA GLU A 99 -5.34 8.73 -10.98
C GLU A 99 -6.52 7.88 -11.49
N GLU A 100 -6.29 6.60 -11.82
CA GLU A 100 -7.35 5.67 -12.25
C GLU A 100 -8.29 5.28 -11.11
N SER A 101 -7.88 5.52 -9.86
CA SER A 101 -8.69 5.21 -8.68
C SER A 101 -8.67 6.35 -7.68
N ARG A 102 -9.85 6.92 -7.42
CA ARG A 102 -9.98 8.03 -6.47
C ARG A 102 -9.44 7.69 -5.07
N ILE A 103 -9.68 6.46 -4.59
CA ILE A 103 -9.19 6.02 -3.29
C ILE A 103 -7.66 5.85 -3.29
N LEU A 104 -7.05 5.44 -4.41
CA LEU A 104 -5.58 5.46 -4.51
C LEU A 104 -5.07 6.90 -4.47
N ASN A 105 -5.67 7.81 -5.24
CA ASN A 105 -5.25 9.20 -5.30
C ASN A 105 -5.25 9.88 -3.93
N GLU A 106 -6.35 9.77 -3.19
CA GLU A 106 -6.51 10.39 -1.88
C GLU A 106 -5.49 9.88 -0.83
N TRP A 107 -5.08 8.61 -0.95
CA TRP A 107 -4.25 7.94 0.07
C TRP A 107 -2.79 7.71 -0.33
N SER A 108 -2.45 7.84 -1.62
CA SER A 108 -1.10 7.61 -2.18
C SER A 108 0.00 8.49 -1.57
N SER A 109 -0.37 9.61 -0.96
CA SER A 109 0.56 10.53 -0.30
C SER A 109 0.83 10.17 1.16
N SER A 110 0.11 9.21 1.75
CA SER A 110 0.34 8.79 3.12
C SER A 110 1.70 8.10 3.27
N LYS A 111 2.39 8.43 4.36
CA LYS A 111 3.71 7.86 4.71
C LYS A 111 3.59 6.69 5.69
N VAL A 112 2.41 6.50 6.27
CA VAL A 112 2.11 5.39 7.17
C VAL A 112 1.44 4.25 6.38
N PRO A 113 1.40 3.01 6.89
CA PRO A 113 0.72 1.91 6.22
C PRO A 113 -0.79 2.18 6.05
N VAL A 114 -1.29 2.01 4.82
CA VAL A 114 -2.72 2.15 4.48
C VAL A 114 -3.25 0.85 3.88
N PHE A 115 -4.29 0.30 4.47
CA PHE A 115 -4.99 -0.88 3.98
C PHE A 115 -6.39 -0.50 3.49
N PHE A 116 -6.77 -0.95 2.29
CA PHE A 116 -8.14 -0.85 1.79
C PHE A 116 -8.89 -2.13 2.07
N ASP A 117 -10.06 -2.00 2.70
CA ASP A 117 -10.99 -3.09 2.90
C ASP A 117 -12.15 -2.99 1.90
N PHE A 118 -12.25 -3.97 0.99
CA PHE A 118 -13.35 -4.07 0.02
C PHE A 118 -14.36 -5.17 0.37
N GLY A 119 -14.36 -5.63 1.63
CA GLY A 119 -15.23 -6.68 2.15
C GLY A 119 -14.86 -8.09 1.70
N GLU A 120 -13.63 -8.31 1.21
CA GLU A 120 -13.18 -9.64 0.80
C GLU A 120 -12.82 -10.49 2.02
N GLU A 121 -13.30 -11.74 2.06
CA GLU A 121 -13.11 -12.61 3.24
C GLU A 121 -11.64 -12.88 3.55
N GLN A 122 -10.83 -13.13 2.52
CA GLN A 122 -9.47 -13.64 2.69
C GLN A 122 -8.39 -12.55 2.72
N ARG A 123 -8.69 -11.35 2.21
CA ARG A 123 -7.67 -10.33 1.97
C ARG A 123 -8.15 -8.91 2.17
N ILE A 124 -7.18 -8.05 2.42
CA ILE A 124 -7.25 -6.60 2.31
C ILE A 124 -6.09 -6.13 1.43
N TRP A 125 -6.19 -4.94 0.86
CA TRP A 125 -5.19 -4.43 -0.07
C TRP A 125 -4.29 -3.42 0.60
N TRP A 126 -3.00 -3.71 0.67
CA TRP A 126 -2.03 -2.81 1.27
C TRP A 126 -1.44 -1.89 0.21
N LEU A 127 -1.69 -0.59 0.36
CA LEU A 127 -0.98 0.47 -0.34
C LEU A 127 0.37 0.70 0.33
N LEU A 128 1.45 0.44 -0.41
CA LEU A 128 2.80 0.60 0.13
C LEU A 128 3.12 2.10 0.31
N PRO A 129 3.84 2.48 1.38
CA PRO A 129 4.11 3.89 1.71
C PRO A 129 5.28 4.48 0.89
N PHE A 130 5.28 4.21 -0.42
CA PHE A 130 6.23 4.77 -1.39
C PHE A 130 5.64 4.71 -2.80
N LYS A 131 6.08 5.63 -3.67
CA LYS A 131 5.58 5.78 -5.04
C LYS A 131 6.68 6.13 -6.04
N GLU A 132 6.37 6.01 -7.32
CA GLU A 132 7.22 6.43 -8.44
C GLU A 132 6.43 7.39 -9.35
N GLY A 133 6.61 8.69 -9.14
CA GLY A 133 5.78 9.71 -9.81
C GLY A 133 4.30 9.54 -9.42
N ASP A 134 3.47 9.26 -10.41
CA ASP A 134 2.03 9.02 -10.26
C ASP A 134 1.68 7.53 -10.15
N TRP A 135 2.68 6.67 -10.03
CA TRP A 135 2.48 5.24 -9.85
C TRP A 135 2.61 4.83 -8.38
N SER A 136 1.59 4.14 -7.88
CA SER A 136 1.55 3.56 -6.55
C SER A 136 1.80 2.05 -6.60
N TYR A 137 2.20 1.49 -5.46
CA TYR A 137 2.45 0.05 -5.33
C TYR A 137 1.47 -0.58 -4.35
N VAL A 138 0.86 -1.69 -4.76
CA VAL A 138 -0.16 -2.37 -3.97
C VAL A 138 0.12 -3.86 -3.91
N VAL A 139 -0.10 -4.44 -2.74
CA VAL A 139 0.00 -5.89 -2.50
C VAL A 139 -1.26 -6.42 -1.82
N PRO A 140 -1.69 -7.65 -2.13
CA PRO A 140 -2.72 -8.31 -1.33
C PRO A 140 -2.11 -8.70 0.03
N PHE A 141 -2.87 -8.55 1.10
CA PHE A 141 -2.48 -8.93 2.44
C PHE A 141 -3.54 -9.83 3.07
N SER A 142 -3.13 -10.92 3.71
CA SER A 142 -4.05 -11.85 4.38
C SER A 142 -4.82 -11.12 5.48
N ARG A 143 -6.16 -11.14 5.40
CA ARG A 143 -7.03 -10.56 6.45
C ARG A 143 -6.77 -11.23 7.79
N GLN A 144 -6.64 -12.55 7.79
CA GLN A 144 -6.38 -13.32 9.01
C GLN A 144 -5.02 -12.95 9.62
N ASN A 145 -3.97 -12.82 8.79
CA ASN A 145 -2.67 -12.40 9.31
C ASN A 145 -2.73 -10.98 9.88
N PHE A 146 -3.45 -10.06 9.24
CA PHE A 146 -3.64 -8.71 9.77
C PHE A 146 -4.26 -8.75 11.17
N ILE A 147 -5.31 -9.55 11.36
CA ILE A 147 -5.95 -9.75 12.67
C ILE A 147 -4.95 -10.35 13.65
N ASP A 148 -4.30 -11.46 13.30
CA ASP A 148 -3.42 -12.19 14.22
C ASP A 148 -2.19 -11.38 14.63
N PHE A 149 -1.63 -10.56 13.73
CA PHE A 149 -0.58 -9.59 14.05
C PHE A 149 -1.04 -8.58 15.10
N ASN A 150 -2.23 -8.01 14.92
CA ASN A 150 -2.73 -6.95 15.79
C ASN A 150 -3.31 -7.48 17.11
N LEU A 151 -3.63 -8.79 17.18
CA LEU A 151 -3.95 -9.51 18.41
C LEU A 151 -2.72 -10.03 19.17
N GLY A 152 -1.50 -9.81 18.64
CA GLY A 152 -0.26 -10.29 19.27
C GLY A 152 -0.09 -11.81 19.23
N LYS A 153 -0.79 -12.51 18.32
CA LYS A 153 -0.64 -13.96 18.12
C LYS A 153 0.55 -14.32 17.24
N MET A 154 1.08 -13.35 16.50
CA MET A 154 2.24 -13.52 15.64
C MET A 154 3.53 -13.32 16.44
N ARG A 155 4.59 -14.02 16.03
CA ARG A 155 5.91 -13.90 16.67
C ARG A 155 6.51 -12.49 16.52
N ASP A 156 6.36 -11.89 15.35
CA ASP A 156 6.90 -10.58 15.05
C ASP A 156 5.85 -9.49 15.30
N GLU A 157 6.31 -8.33 15.80
CA GLU A 157 5.45 -7.14 15.85
C GLU A 157 5.02 -6.72 14.44
N PHE A 158 3.76 -6.33 14.27
CA PHE A 158 3.18 -5.97 12.98
C PHE A 158 4.02 -4.91 12.24
N ASN A 159 4.33 -3.79 12.90
CA ASN A 159 5.12 -2.71 12.32
C ASN A 159 6.54 -3.16 11.91
N SER A 160 7.16 -4.06 12.66
CA SER A 160 8.47 -4.64 12.31
C SER A 160 8.37 -5.52 11.07
N PHE A 161 7.34 -6.36 10.98
CA PHE A 161 7.03 -7.13 9.79
C PHE A 161 6.84 -6.22 8.56
N LEU A 162 6.02 -5.16 8.67
CA LEU A 162 5.77 -4.23 7.57
C LEU A 162 7.06 -3.55 7.08
N ARG A 163 7.93 -3.09 8.00
CA ARG A 163 9.23 -2.49 7.65
C ARG A 163 10.13 -3.46 6.91
N ASN A 164 10.24 -4.71 7.40
CA ASN A 164 11.05 -5.74 6.76
C ASN A 164 10.53 -6.08 5.35
N PHE A 165 9.21 -6.13 5.20
CA PHE A 165 8.57 -6.38 3.92
C PHE A 165 8.84 -5.25 2.91
N ILE A 166 8.67 -3.98 3.33
CA ILE A 166 9.01 -2.80 2.52
C ILE A 166 10.49 -2.84 2.11
N GLN A 167 11.39 -3.14 3.05
CA GLN A 167 12.82 -3.23 2.78
C GLN A 167 13.15 -4.31 1.74
N SER A 168 12.43 -5.44 1.77
CA SER A 168 12.59 -6.53 0.81
C SER A 168 12.22 -6.07 -0.61
N PHE A 169 11.16 -5.28 -0.77
CA PHE A 169 10.83 -4.69 -2.07
C PHE A 169 11.83 -3.62 -2.53
N LYS A 170 12.32 -2.77 -1.63
CA LYS A 170 13.41 -1.83 -1.98
C LYS A 170 14.62 -2.57 -2.55
N GLN A 171 15.01 -3.69 -1.94
CA GLN A 171 16.09 -4.54 -2.45
C GLN A 171 15.75 -5.15 -3.81
N LEU A 172 14.52 -5.62 -4.01
CA LEU A 172 14.04 -6.14 -5.29
C LEU A 172 14.14 -5.08 -6.40
N PHE A 173 13.64 -3.86 -6.17
CA PHE A 173 13.69 -2.79 -7.17
C PHE A 173 15.13 -2.45 -7.55
N ASN A 174 16.03 -2.33 -6.56
CA ASN A 174 17.45 -2.10 -6.83
C ASN A 174 18.06 -3.19 -7.73
N ARG A 175 17.68 -4.46 -7.52
CA ARG A 175 18.13 -5.58 -8.37
C ARG A 175 17.56 -5.48 -9.79
N ILE A 176 16.27 -5.19 -9.93
CA ILE A 176 15.61 -5.01 -11.23
C ILE A 176 16.29 -3.87 -12.02
N GLU A 177 16.54 -2.73 -11.37
CA GLU A 177 17.23 -1.60 -11.99
C GLU A 177 18.67 -1.95 -12.39
N ALA A 178 19.43 -2.59 -11.50
CA ALA A 178 20.80 -2.98 -11.80
C ALA A 178 20.86 -3.93 -13.01
N ASN A 179 19.91 -4.88 -13.10
CA ASN A 179 19.81 -5.78 -14.24
C ASN A 179 19.45 -5.05 -15.53
N ARG A 180 18.51 -4.08 -15.50
CA ARG A 180 18.18 -3.24 -16.66
C ARG A 180 19.40 -2.44 -17.13
N ARG A 181 20.15 -1.83 -16.21
CA ARG A 181 21.38 -1.08 -16.54
C ARG A 181 22.43 -2.00 -17.19
N ARG A 182 22.65 -3.20 -16.63
CA ARG A 182 23.56 -4.21 -17.20
C ARG A 182 23.14 -4.63 -18.60
N GLN A 183 21.86 -4.95 -18.81
CA GLN A 183 21.34 -5.30 -20.14
C GLN A 183 21.51 -4.17 -21.15
N GLN A 184 21.28 -2.92 -20.75
CA GLN A 184 21.48 -1.76 -21.62
C GLN A 184 22.94 -1.60 -22.05
N VAL A 185 23.91 -1.81 -21.13
CA VAL A 185 25.34 -1.79 -21.44
C VAL A 185 25.70 -2.90 -22.44
N VAL A 186 25.16 -4.11 -22.28
CA VAL A 186 25.35 -5.23 -23.22
C VAL A 186 24.77 -4.91 -24.60
N ILE A 187 23.57 -4.33 -24.66
CA ILE A 187 22.94 -3.93 -25.92
C ILE A 187 23.77 -2.83 -26.61
N ASN A 188 24.22 -1.83 -25.86
CA ASN A 188 25.00 -0.71 -26.39
C ASN A 188 26.38 -1.16 -26.89
N SER A 189 27.06 -2.06 -26.15
CA SER A 189 28.33 -2.62 -26.59
C SER A 189 28.16 -3.46 -27.86
N ARG A 190 27.17 -4.36 -27.93
CA ARG A 190 26.86 -5.11 -29.16
C ARG A 190 26.61 -4.19 -30.35
N ARG A 191 25.83 -3.10 -30.18
CA ARG A 191 25.58 -2.12 -31.25
C ARG A 191 26.85 -1.43 -31.75
N ARG A 192 27.85 -1.17 -30.90
CA ARG A 192 29.13 -0.58 -31.32
C ARG A 192 29.97 -1.50 -32.22
N PHE A 193 29.79 -2.81 -32.09
CA PHE A 193 30.52 -3.80 -32.88
C PHE A 193 29.74 -4.30 -34.11
N LEU A 194 28.53 -3.78 -34.37
CA LEU A 194 27.77 -4.12 -35.57
C LEU A 194 28.26 -3.32 -36.79
N PRO A 195 28.47 -3.97 -37.95
CA PRO A 195 28.81 -3.26 -39.19
C PRO A 195 27.73 -2.24 -39.60
N ASN A 196 28.15 -1.09 -40.14
CA ASN A 196 27.27 0.04 -40.48
C ASN A 196 26.08 -0.30 -41.40
N HIS A 197 26.21 -1.31 -42.27
CA HIS A 197 25.13 -1.74 -43.16
C HIS A 197 23.98 -2.46 -42.41
N VAL A 198 24.29 -3.12 -41.29
CA VAL A 198 23.30 -3.79 -40.42
C VAL A 198 22.48 -2.76 -39.64
N LEU A 199 23.14 -1.74 -39.09
CA LEU A 199 22.48 -0.65 -38.34
C LEU A 199 21.51 0.18 -39.22
N ARG A 200 21.80 0.33 -40.51
CA ARG A 200 20.95 1.07 -41.47
C ARG A 200 19.66 0.33 -41.84
N ARG A 201 19.67 -1.02 -41.89
CA ARG A 201 18.46 -1.82 -42.18
C ARG A 201 17.45 -1.78 -41.02
N SER A 202 17.92 -1.76 -39.77
CA SER A 202 17.07 -1.72 -38.57
C SER A 202 16.33 -0.39 -38.32
N ARG A 203 16.64 0.68 -39.08
CA ARG A 203 15.99 2.00 -38.95
C ARG A 203 14.91 2.27 -40.03
N ARG A 204 14.68 1.34 -40.95
CA ARG A 204 13.73 1.47 -42.08
C ARG A 204 12.47 0.60 -41.92
N LEU A 205 12.27 0.00 -40.75
CA LEU A 205 11.06 -0.73 -40.36
C LEU A 205 10.38 0.01 -39.21
#